data_AF-A0A926YJ13-F1
#
_entry.id   AF-A0A926YJ13-F1
#
_cell.length_a   1.000
_cell.length_b   1.000
_cell.length_c   1.000
_cell.angle_alpha   90.00
_cell.angle_beta   90.00
_cell.angle_gamma   90.00
#
_symmetry.space_group_name_H-M   'P 1'
#
loop_
_entity.id
_entity.type
_entity.pdbx_description
1 polymer ?
#
loop_
_entity_poly.entity_id
_entity_poly.type
_entity_poly.pdbx_seq_one_letter_code
_entity_poly.pdbx_strand_id
1 'polypeptide(L)'
;MSQEFSYQGIVYYASDADPATVYFIPAAPVSQRNANGSLAISLFVLDQMAMLQLSSQWEVPTNQLEALKTAVLQQFPALKLESLQLLPAPVEVERVELSLSNAAGKPECLGTTKSSGYPPFSAIFSVQLSNEQKAQAVSAFNGRKDLLTVTYYAALPKQAIAEVAISGNVTPLLKRLPKDASVQDCLEQLEAAIAQNQLVLTRSQSPNASESLRQKAEQLAKERAAKLLQQLAQGSTVQNQSEFCATAAVTDSVPMSLTRSADINSWFLNGNGLDYLQLFSA
;
A
#
# COMPACT_ATOMS: atom_id res chain seq x y z
N MET A 1 -11.46 -2.96 7.35
CA MET A 1 -10.26 -3.56 6.71
C MET A 1 -10.77 -4.68 5.84
N SER A 2 -10.86 -4.42 4.54
CA SER A 2 -11.09 -5.47 3.56
C SER A 2 -10.02 -6.54 3.70
N GLN A 3 -10.47 -7.78 3.82
CA GLN A 3 -9.60 -8.94 3.82
C GLN A 3 -8.87 -9.03 2.46
N GLU A 4 -7.56 -9.23 2.49
CA GLU A 4 -6.75 -9.44 1.29
C GLU A 4 -6.74 -10.92 0.93
N PHE A 5 -6.82 -11.18 -0.37
CA PHE A 5 -6.75 -12.52 -0.96
C PHE A 5 -5.67 -12.56 -2.05
N SER A 6 -5.25 -13.76 -2.44
CA SER A 6 -4.29 -13.92 -3.53
C SER A 6 -4.71 -15.01 -4.50
N TYR A 7 -4.50 -14.75 -5.78
CA TYR A 7 -4.69 -15.69 -6.88
C TYR A 7 -3.49 -15.60 -7.82
N GLN A 8 -2.72 -16.68 -7.96
CA GLN A 8 -1.53 -16.74 -8.82
C GLN A 8 -0.52 -15.59 -8.55
N GLY A 9 -0.39 -15.17 -7.29
CA GLY A 9 0.50 -14.07 -6.89
C GLY A 9 -0.08 -12.67 -7.08
N ILE A 10 -1.22 -12.53 -7.77
CA ILE A 10 -2.00 -11.29 -7.81
C ILE A 10 -2.69 -11.15 -6.46
N VAL A 11 -2.54 -10.00 -5.81
CA VAL A 11 -3.25 -9.70 -4.56
C VAL A 11 -4.50 -8.91 -4.90
N TYR A 12 -5.64 -9.23 -4.29
CA TYR A 12 -6.89 -8.51 -4.51
C TYR A 12 -7.70 -8.35 -3.22
N TYR A 13 -8.52 -7.31 -3.18
CA TYR A 13 -9.38 -6.98 -2.05
C TYR A 13 -10.60 -6.18 -2.50
N ALA A 14 -11.74 -6.35 -1.82
CA ALA A 14 -12.95 -5.57 -2.09
C ALA A 14 -12.80 -4.14 -1.54
N SER A 15 -13.41 -3.16 -2.19
CA SER A 15 -13.48 -1.79 -1.67
C SER A 15 -14.38 -1.75 -0.43
N ASP A 16 -13.94 -1.07 0.63
CA ASP A 16 -14.77 -0.81 1.82
C ASP A 16 -15.96 0.12 1.48
N ALA A 17 -15.86 0.93 0.42
CA ALA A 17 -16.91 1.88 0.01
C ALA A 17 -17.95 1.28 -0.94
N ASP A 18 -17.53 0.34 -1.80
CA ASP A 18 -18.41 -0.35 -2.74
C ASP A 18 -17.97 -1.82 -2.87
N PRO A 19 -18.67 -2.76 -2.23
CA PRO A 19 -18.32 -4.18 -2.29
C PRO A 19 -18.31 -4.77 -3.71
N ALA A 20 -18.99 -4.14 -4.68
CA ALA A 20 -18.98 -4.56 -6.07
C ALA A 20 -17.67 -4.20 -6.81
N THR A 21 -16.89 -3.28 -6.24
CA THR A 21 -15.56 -2.90 -6.73
C THR A 21 -14.48 -3.70 -6.04
N VAL A 22 -13.68 -4.44 -6.81
CA VAL A 22 -12.53 -5.21 -6.34
C VAL A 22 -11.26 -4.62 -6.94
N TYR A 23 -10.32 -4.25 -6.07
CA TYR A 23 -9.01 -3.77 -6.47
C TYR A 23 -8.02 -4.93 -6.59
N PHE A 24 -7.11 -4.86 -7.56
CA PHE A 24 -6.02 -5.83 -7.71
C PHE A 24 -4.65 -5.16 -7.81
N ILE A 25 -3.65 -5.85 -7.27
CA ILE A 25 -2.24 -5.49 -7.30
C ILE A 25 -1.53 -6.60 -8.09
N PRO A 26 -0.81 -6.28 -9.17
CA PRO A 26 -0.17 -7.30 -9.98
C PRO A 26 0.84 -8.16 -9.18
N ALA A 27 1.11 -9.34 -9.72
CA ALA A 27 2.09 -10.28 -9.18
C ALA A 27 3.53 -9.76 -9.34
N ALA A 28 4.51 -10.64 -9.52
CA ALA A 28 5.88 -10.24 -9.85
C ALA A 28 5.93 -9.49 -11.20
N PRO A 29 6.81 -8.48 -11.38
CA PRO A 29 7.01 -7.83 -12.67
C PRO A 29 7.54 -8.83 -13.71
N VAL A 30 7.23 -8.56 -14.97
CA VAL A 30 7.66 -9.40 -16.10
C VAL A 30 8.47 -8.58 -17.09
N SER A 31 9.24 -9.26 -17.95
CA SER A 31 9.87 -8.58 -19.09
C SER A 31 8.79 -7.97 -19.98
N GLN A 32 9.04 -6.74 -20.45
CA GLN A 32 8.30 -6.21 -21.58
C GLN A 32 8.61 -7.06 -22.83
N ARG A 33 7.65 -7.15 -23.76
CA ARG A 33 7.86 -7.78 -25.07
C ARG A 33 7.99 -6.70 -26.14
N ASN A 34 8.91 -6.89 -27.07
CA ASN A 34 9.07 -6.01 -28.23
C ASN A 34 7.97 -6.28 -29.28
N ALA A 35 8.03 -5.58 -30.43
CA ALA A 35 7.05 -5.72 -31.51
C ALA A 35 6.98 -7.13 -32.13
N ASN A 36 8.02 -7.96 -31.98
CA ASN A 36 8.04 -9.34 -32.48
C ASN A 36 7.61 -10.37 -31.41
N GLY A 37 7.21 -9.91 -30.23
CA GLY A 37 6.79 -10.77 -29.11
C GLY A 37 7.94 -11.35 -28.29
N SER A 38 9.20 -11.09 -28.62
CA SER A 38 10.36 -11.50 -27.83
C SER A 38 10.54 -10.61 -26.62
N LEU A 39 11.21 -11.13 -25.59
CA LEU A 39 11.57 -10.38 -24.40
C LEU A 39 12.47 -9.18 -24.77
N ALA A 40 12.18 -8.01 -24.21
CA ALA A 40 12.97 -6.80 -24.38
C ALA A 40 14.15 -6.80 -23.38
N ILE A 41 15.05 -7.78 -23.53
CA ILE A 41 16.26 -7.93 -22.74
C ILE A 41 17.42 -8.35 -23.64
N SER A 42 18.59 -7.75 -23.44
CA SER A 42 19.81 -8.05 -24.19
C SER A 42 21.04 -7.88 -23.28
N LEU A 43 21.98 -8.81 -23.37
CA LEU A 43 23.31 -8.70 -22.77
C LEU A 43 24.36 -8.68 -23.88
N PHE A 44 24.96 -7.52 -24.12
CA PHE A 44 26.04 -7.34 -25.07
C PHE A 44 27.37 -7.58 -24.35
N VAL A 45 28.11 -8.59 -24.76
CA VAL A 45 29.38 -8.98 -24.14
C VAL A 45 30.51 -8.63 -25.10
N LEU A 46 31.39 -7.74 -24.64
CA LEU A 46 32.64 -7.35 -25.29
C LEU A 46 33.83 -7.84 -24.43
N ASP A 47 35.04 -7.82 -24.99
CA ASP A 47 36.24 -8.35 -24.32
C ASP A 47 36.44 -7.78 -22.91
N GLN A 48 36.30 -6.46 -22.75
CA GLN A 48 36.60 -5.76 -21.50
C GLN A 48 35.38 -5.25 -20.73
N MET A 49 34.17 -5.31 -21.31
CA MET A 49 32.95 -4.80 -20.69
C MET A 49 31.72 -5.57 -21.16
N ALA A 50 30.63 -5.46 -20.41
CA ALA A 50 29.32 -5.86 -20.91
C ALA A 50 28.30 -4.74 -20.73
N MET A 51 27.30 -4.69 -21.59
CA MET A 51 26.16 -3.79 -21.47
C MET A 51 24.90 -4.63 -21.33
N LEU A 52 24.16 -4.39 -20.24
CA LEU A 52 22.86 -5.00 -20.00
C LEU A 52 21.78 -3.98 -20.30
N GLN A 53 20.91 -4.32 -21.25
CA GLN A 53 19.71 -3.55 -21.56
C GLN A 53 18.49 -4.41 -21.28
N LEU A 54 17.54 -3.90 -20.51
CA LEU A 54 16.27 -4.60 -20.28
C LEU A 54 15.13 -3.63 -20.03
N SER A 55 13.93 -4.08 -20.37
CA SER A 55 12.69 -3.41 -20.01
C SER A 55 11.78 -4.37 -19.24
N SER A 56 11.27 -3.89 -18.11
CA SER A 56 10.27 -4.58 -17.31
C SER A 56 8.95 -3.84 -17.35
N GLN A 57 7.88 -4.58 -17.14
CA GLN A 57 6.54 -4.03 -16.92
C GLN A 57 5.90 -4.73 -15.73
N TRP A 58 5.12 -3.96 -14.97
CA TRP A 58 4.34 -4.48 -13.85
C TRP A 58 2.87 -4.22 -14.11
N GLU A 59 2.18 -5.27 -14.56
CA GLU A 59 0.75 -5.28 -14.88
C GLU A 59 0.17 -6.70 -14.69
N VAL A 60 -1.15 -6.81 -14.66
CA VAL A 60 -1.82 -8.11 -14.75
C VAL A 60 -2.14 -8.39 -16.22
N PRO A 61 -1.59 -9.46 -16.82
CA PRO A 61 -1.92 -9.85 -18.19
C PRO A 61 -3.42 -10.08 -18.39
N THR A 62 -3.96 -9.72 -19.56
CA THR A 62 -5.41 -9.83 -19.85
C THR A 62 -5.96 -11.24 -19.64
N ASN A 63 -5.21 -12.27 -20.01
CA ASN A 63 -5.61 -13.67 -19.78
C ASN A 63 -5.68 -14.05 -18.29
N GLN A 64 -4.88 -13.41 -17.44
CA GLN A 64 -4.97 -13.59 -15.98
C GLN A 64 -6.11 -12.79 -15.36
N LEU A 65 -6.53 -11.66 -15.95
CA LEU A 65 -7.68 -10.89 -15.46
C LEU A 65 -8.99 -11.68 -15.53
N GLU A 66 -9.22 -12.44 -16.61
CA GLU A 66 -10.43 -13.28 -16.74
C GLU A 66 -10.44 -14.43 -15.71
N ALA A 67 -9.27 -15.05 -15.50
CA ALA A 67 -9.10 -16.09 -14.48
C ALA A 67 -9.29 -15.52 -13.06
N LEU A 68 -8.75 -14.32 -12.80
CA LEU A 68 -8.93 -13.59 -11.54
C LEU A 68 -10.40 -13.24 -11.31
N LYS A 69 -11.12 -12.79 -12.34
CA LYS A 69 -12.56 -12.49 -12.24
C LYS A 69 -13.36 -13.70 -11.76
N THR A 70 -13.03 -14.89 -12.28
CA THR A 70 -13.64 -16.15 -11.87
C THR A 70 -13.32 -16.47 -10.41
N ALA A 71 -12.05 -16.31 -9.99
CA ALA A 71 -11.63 -16.54 -8.60
C ALA A 71 -12.30 -15.56 -7.62
N VAL A 72 -12.47 -14.29 -8.01
CA VAL A 72 -13.15 -13.26 -7.22
C VAL A 72 -14.61 -13.63 -6.98
N LEU A 73 -15.35 -14.08 -8.00
CA LEU A 73 -16.75 -14.49 -7.84
C LEU A 73 -16.92 -15.73 -6.96
N GLN A 74 -15.95 -16.65 -6.97
CA GLN A 74 -15.93 -17.78 -6.04
C GLN A 74 -15.70 -17.32 -4.60
N GLN A 75 -14.81 -16.34 -4.40
CA GLN A 75 -14.48 -15.80 -3.08
C GLN A 75 -15.59 -14.91 -2.50
N PHE A 76 -16.35 -14.23 -3.36
CA PHE A 76 -17.46 -13.35 -2.97
C PHE A 76 -18.77 -13.76 -3.65
N PRO A 77 -19.44 -14.84 -3.18
CA PRO A 77 -20.63 -15.39 -3.84
C PRO A 77 -21.84 -14.43 -3.91
N ALA A 78 -21.84 -13.38 -3.09
CA ALA A 78 -22.87 -12.35 -3.10
C ALA A 78 -22.76 -11.40 -4.31
N LEU A 79 -21.59 -11.35 -4.97
CA LEU A 79 -21.36 -10.52 -6.15
C LEU A 79 -21.89 -11.21 -7.40
N LYS A 80 -22.51 -10.42 -8.28
CA LYS A 80 -22.91 -10.86 -9.62
C LYS A 80 -21.84 -10.47 -10.63
N LEU A 81 -21.66 -11.30 -11.66
CA LEU A 81 -20.69 -11.06 -12.74
C LEU A 81 -20.88 -9.69 -13.41
N GLU A 82 -22.12 -9.26 -13.59
CA GLU A 82 -22.49 -8.01 -14.26
C GLU A 82 -22.21 -6.76 -13.40
N SER A 83 -22.20 -6.91 -12.07
CA SER A 83 -21.94 -5.82 -11.14
C SER A 83 -20.45 -5.73 -10.75
N LEU A 84 -19.69 -6.80 -10.92
CA LEU A 84 -18.29 -6.86 -10.52
C LEU A 84 -17.44 -5.90 -11.36
N GLN A 85 -16.88 -4.88 -10.71
CA GLN A 85 -15.88 -3.99 -11.27
C GLN A 85 -14.51 -4.41 -10.76
N LEU A 86 -13.63 -4.79 -11.68
CA LEU A 86 -12.26 -5.17 -11.36
C LEU A 86 -11.34 -4.03 -11.79
N LEU A 87 -10.73 -3.35 -10.84
CA LEU A 87 -9.91 -2.15 -11.07
C LEU A 87 -8.48 -2.34 -10.55
N PRO A 88 -7.45 -1.78 -11.20
CA PRO A 88 -6.13 -1.75 -10.62
C PRO A 88 -6.17 -0.96 -9.31
N ALA A 89 -5.48 -1.46 -8.29
CA ALA A 89 -5.28 -0.72 -7.06
C ALA A 89 -4.50 0.58 -7.37
N PRO A 90 -4.79 1.70 -6.68
CA PRO A 90 -4.17 3.00 -6.94
C PRO A 90 -2.72 3.05 -6.42
N VAL A 91 -1.85 2.19 -6.96
CA VAL A 91 -0.44 2.07 -6.55
C VAL A 91 0.39 3.18 -7.17
N GLU A 92 1.30 3.74 -6.38
CA GLU A 92 2.27 4.74 -6.81
C GLU A 92 3.68 4.15 -6.92
N VAL A 93 4.16 4.19 -8.16
CA VAL A 93 5.52 3.99 -8.66
C VAL A 93 6.68 4.74 -8.00
N GLU A 94 7.15 4.46 -6.77
CA GLU A 94 8.23 5.27 -6.18
C GLU A 94 9.56 5.15 -6.95
N ARG A 95 10.02 3.91 -7.17
CA ARG A 95 11.25 3.60 -7.92
C ARG A 95 11.29 2.14 -8.35
N VAL A 96 12.07 1.86 -9.38
CA VAL A 96 12.42 0.51 -9.82
C VAL A 96 13.93 0.35 -9.74
N GLU A 97 14.39 -0.76 -9.17
CA GLU A 97 15.79 -1.07 -8.97
C GLU A 97 16.17 -2.34 -9.73
N LEU A 98 17.32 -2.30 -10.39
CA LEU A 98 17.97 -3.48 -10.93
C LEU A 98 19.15 -3.83 -10.02
N SER A 99 19.18 -5.06 -9.53
CA SER A 99 20.21 -5.54 -8.61
C SER A 99 20.83 -6.83 -9.11
N LEU A 100 22.12 -7.01 -8.82
CA LEU A 100 22.88 -8.21 -9.13
C LEU A 100 23.51 -8.76 -7.85
N SER A 101 23.34 -10.05 -7.58
CA SER A 101 23.97 -10.71 -6.44
C SER A 101 25.47 -10.85 -6.68
N ASN A 102 26.27 -10.34 -5.75
CA ASN A 102 27.73 -10.46 -5.79
C ASN A 102 28.19 -11.88 -5.43
N ALA A 103 29.51 -12.11 -5.42
CA ALA A 103 30.08 -13.42 -5.08
C ALA A 103 29.72 -13.92 -3.66
N ALA A 104 29.37 -13.03 -2.74
CA ALA A 104 28.90 -13.36 -1.39
C ALA A 104 27.37 -13.58 -1.32
N GLY A 105 26.66 -13.53 -2.45
CA GLY A 105 25.20 -13.66 -2.53
C GLY A 105 24.43 -12.45 -2.03
N LYS A 106 25.09 -11.30 -1.84
CA LYS A 106 24.43 -10.05 -1.43
C LYS A 106 24.01 -9.26 -2.67
N PRO A 107 22.78 -8.71 -2.72
CA PRO A 107 22.36 -7.87 -3.82
C PRO A 107 23.17 -6.57 -3.85
N GLU A 108 23.68 -6.23 -5.03
CA GLU A 108 24.34 -4.98 -5.34
C GLU A 108 23.50 -4.22 -6.36
N CYS A 109 23.19 -2.95 -6.08
CA CYS A 109 22.39 -2.13 -6.99
C CYS A 109 23.20 -1.79 -8.25
N LEU A 110 22.73 -2.25 -9.40
CA LEU A 110 23.29 -1.89 -10.71
C LEU A 110 22.74 -0.54 -11.21
N GLY A 111 21.51 -0.20 -10.83
CA GLY A 111 20.89 1.07 -11.19
C GLY A 111 19.45 1.19 -10.72
N THR A 112 18.95 2.42 -10.72
CA THR A 112 17.56 2.75 -10.40
C THR A 112 16.95 3.60 -11.49
N THR A 113 15.65 3.41 -11.75
CA THR A 113 14.88 4.22 -12.69
C THR A 113 13.48 4.50 -12.15
N LYS A 114 12.77 5.46 -12.77
CA LYS A 114 11.35 5.68 -12.52
C LYS A 114 10.53 4.84 -13.50
N SER A 115 9.34 4.43 -13.07
CA SER A 115 8.38 3.80 -13.97
C SER A 115 7.64 4.86 -14.82
N SER A 116 6.84 4.42 -15.78
CA SER A 116 5.88 5.25 -16.53
C SER A 116 4.87 6.02 -15.67
N GLY A 117 4.69 5.65 -14.40
CA GLY A 117 3.74 6.28 -13.47
C GLY A 117 2.29 5.81 -13.62
N TYR A 118 1.99 5.00 -14.63
CA TYR A 118 0.69 4.37 -14.85
C TYR A 118 0.85 2.94 -15.41
N PRO A 119 -0.11 2.03 -15.17
CA PRO A 119 -0.10 0.69 -15.77
C PRO A 119 -0.06 0.73 -17.30
N PRO A 120 0.75 -0.11 -17.97
CA PRO A 120 1.69 -1.07 -17.40
C PRO A 120 2.95 -0.36 -16.91
N PHE A 121 3.23 -0.39 -15.59
CA PHE A 121 4.31 0.40 -14.98
C PHE A 121 5.67 -0.01 -15.55
N SER A 122 6.08 0.64 -16.64
CA SER A 122 7.21 0.22 -17.47
C SER A 122 8.48 0.87 -16.98
N ALA A 123 9.57 0.11 -16.91
CA ALA A 123 10.87 0.58 -16.46
C ALA A 123 11.97 0.03 -17.37
N ILE A 124 12.86 0.91 -17.82
CA ILE A 124 13.94 0.58 -18.75
C ILE A 124 15.28 0.82 -18.07
N PHE A 125 16.19 -0.14 -18.21
CA PHE A 125 17.55 -0.09 -17.73
C PHE A 125 18.53 -0.26 -18.89
N SER A 126 19.62 0.49 -18.83
CA SER A 126 20.80 0.32 -19.67
C SER A 126 22.02 0.56 -18.78
N VAL A 127 22.68 -0.52 -18.38
CA VAL A 127 23.78 -0.47 -17.40
C VAL A 127 25.04 -1.11 -17.98
N GLN A 128 26.18 -0.49 -17.73
CA GLN A 128 27.49 -1.07 -18.03
C GLN A 128 27.92 -1.94 -16.84
N LEU A 129 28.37 -3.15 -17.13
CA LEU A 129 28.80 -4.12 -16.12
C LEU A 129 30.31 -4.19 -16.06
N SER A 130 30.86 -4.25 -14.84
CA SER A 130 32.25 -4.62 -14.59
C SER A 130 32.51 -6.07 -15.03
N ASN A 131 33.79 -6.49 -15.09
CA ASN A 131 34.12 -7.88 -15.44
C ASN A 131 33.56 -8.90 -14.44
N GLU A 132 33.51 -8.57 -13.16
CA GLU A 132 32.92 -9.44 -12.13
C GLU A 132 31.40 -9.53 -12.28
N GLN A 133 30.74 -8.38 -12.48
CA GLN A 133 29.29 -8.31 -12.72
C GLN A 133 28.89 -9.01 -14.03
N LYS A 134 29.73 -8.91 -15.07
CA LYS A 134 29.55 -9.60 -16.35
C LYS A 134 29.41 -11.11 -16.17
N ALA A 135 30.31 -11.74 -15.41
CA ALA A 135 30.26 -13.19 -15.18
C ALA A 135 28.97 -13.62 -14.44
N GLN A 136 28.52 -12.82 -13.46
CA GLN A 136 27.27 -13.09 -12.74
C GLN A 136 26.03 -12.87 -13.63
N ALA A 137 26.01 -11.81 -14.45
CA ALA A 137 24.92 -11.56 -15.39
C ALA A 137 24.81 -12.68 -16.44
N VAL A 138 25.93 -13.13 -17.01
CA VAL A 138 25.95 -14.31 -17.91
C VAL A 138 25.42 -15.55 -17.19
N SER A 139 25.80 -15.76 -15.92
CA SER A 139 25.29 -16.88 -15.12
C SER A 139 23.77 -16.81 -14.91
N ALA A 140 23.22 -15.61 -14.68
CA ALA A 140 21.78 -15.40 -14.54
C ALA A 140 21.00 -15.75 -15.82
N PHE A 141 21.54 -15.35 -16.98
CA PHE A 141 21.01 -15.72 -18.29
C PHE A 141 21.13 -17.23 -18.57
N ASN A 142 22.11 -17.90 -17.96
CA ASN A 142 22.35 -19.34 -18.09
C ASN A 142 21.56 -20.23 -17.11
N GLY A 143 20.50 -19.72 -16.47
CA GLY A 143 19.68 -20.56 -15.58
C GLY A 143 19.91 -20.37 -14.10
N ARG A 144 20.92 -19.60 -13.69
CA ARG A 144 21.20 -19.43 -12.26
C ARG A 144 20.26 -18.40 -11.65
N LYS A 145 19.44 -18.88 -10.72
CA LYS A 145 18.43 -18.08 -10.02
C LYS A 145 19.04 -17.13 -9.00
N ASP A 146 18.24 -16.14 -8.63
CA ASP A 146 18.48 -15.14 -7.58
C ASP A 146 19.76 -14.32 -7.80
N LEU A 147 20.22 -14.23 -9.04
CA LEU A 147 21.40 -13.46 -9.41
C LEU A 147 21.06 -12.08 -9.93
N LEU A 148 20.05 -11.93 -10.78
CA LEU A 148 19.72 -10.66 -11.40
C LEU A 148 18.23 -10.40 -11.17
N THR A 149 17.92 -9.34 -10.42
CA THR A 149 16.56 -9.10 -9.91
C THR A 149 16.12 -7.68 -10.20
N VAL A 150 14.90 -7.53 -10.71
CA VAL A 150 14.21 -6.25 -10.82
C VAL A 150 13.22 -6.12 -9.67
N THR A 151 13.31 -5.04 -8.91
CA THR A 151 12.46 -4.76 -7.76
C THR A 151 11.73 -3.43 -7.91
N TYR A 152 10.40 -3.49 -7.87
CA TYR A 152 9.51 -2.34 -7.80
C TYR A 152 9.26 -2.00 -6.34
N TYR A 153 9.52 -0.74 -5.98
CA TYR A 153 9.15 -0.15 -4.71
C TYR A 153 7.99 0.80 -4.96
N ALA A 154 6.86 0.53 -4.32
CA ALA A 154 5.62 1.23 -4.55
C ALA A 154 4.94 1.59 -3.23
N ALA A 155 4.03 2.55 -3.28
CA ALA A 155 3.13 2.88 -2.17
C ALA A 155 1.68 2.61 -2.59
N LEU A 156 0.89 2.02 -1.70
CA LEU A 156 -0.55 1.91 -1.84
C LEU A 156 -1.22 2.81 -0.80
N PRO A 157 -1.98 3.84 -1.18
CA PRO A 157 -2.74 4.63 -0.22
C PRO A 157 -3.81 3.75 0.42
N LYS A 158 -3.73 3.58 1.74
CA LYS A 158 -4.76 2.91 2.53
C LYS A 158 -5.39 3.90 3.48
N GLN A 159 -6.71 3.79 3.64
CA GLN A 159 -7.40 4.54 4.66
C GLN A 159 -6.96 4.04 6.03
N ALA A 160 -6.57 4.97 6.88
CA ALA A 160 -6.42 4.76 8.31
C ALA A 160 -7.53 5.55 9.01
N ILE A 161 -8.13 4.94 10.04
CA ILE A 161 -9.21 5.53 10.80
C ILE A 161 -8.81 5.52 12.26
N ALA A 162 -8.96 6.66 12.92
CA ALA A 162 -8.91 6.77 14.38
C ALA A 162 -10.25 7.32 14.87
N GLU A 163 -10.85 6.64 15.83
CA GLU A 163 -12.11 6.99 16.45
C GLU A 163 -11.92 7.10 17.96
N VAL A 164 -12.43 8.17 18.53
CA VAL A 164 -12.42 8.41 19.98
C VAL A 164 -13.84 8.71 20.42
N ALA A 165 -14.29 7.98 21.44
CA ALA A 165 -15.56 8.18 22.09
C ALA A 165 -15.33 8.55 23.57
N ILE A 166 -15.97 9.62 24.02
CA ILE A 166 -15.98 10.06 25.41
C ILE A 166 -17.40 9.86 25.93
N SER A 167 -17.54 9.02 26.95
CA SER A 167 -18.85 8.67 27.50
C SER A 167 -18.87 8.65 29.02
N GLY A 168 -20.05 8.87 29.60
CA GLY A 168 -20.25 8.75 31.05
C GLY A 168 -21.37 9.63 31.59
N ASN A 169 -21.36 9.84 32.90
CA ASN A 169 -22.33 10.69 33.57
C ASN A 169 -21.76 12.10 33.75
N VAL A 170 -22.37 13.10 33.10
CA VAL A 170 -21.92 14.49 33.18
C VAL A 170 -22.67 15.34 34.21
N THR A 171 -23.66 14.79 34.92
CA THR A 171 -24.37 15.50 36.00
C THR A 171 -23.43 16.11 37.05
N PRO A 172 -22.34 15.44 37.51
CA PRO A 172 -21.39 16.06 38.44
C PRO A 172 -20.64 17.25 37.84
N LEU A 173 -20.35 17.22 36.54
CA LEU A 173 -19.66 18.30 35.82
C LEU A 173 -20.58 19.51 35.66
N LEU A 174 -21.84 19.28 35.25
CA LEU A 174 -22.84 20.33 35.06
C LEU A 174 -23.14 21.11 36.35
N LYS A 175 -23.04 20.47 37.53
CA LYS A 175 -23.18 21.16 38.82
C LYS A 175 -22.05 22.12 39.14
N ARG A 176 -20.86 21.92 38.56
CA ARG A 176 -19.66 22.73 38.79
C ARG A 176 -19.49 23.83 37.75
N LEU A 177 -20.08 23.66 36.57
CA LEU A 177 -19.98 24.63 35.47
C LEU A 177 -20.94 25.80 35.68
N PRO A 178 -20.49 27.06 35.47
CA PRO A 178 -21.38 28.20 35.46
C PRO A 178 -22.29 28.19 34.22
N LYS A 179 -23.44 28.87 34.27
CA LYS A 179 -24.42 28.87 33.18
C LYS A 179 -23.92 29.53 31.89
N ASP A 180 -22.93 30.40 32.02
CA ASP A 180 -22.24 31.13 30.95
C ASP A 180 -20.86 30.54 30.64
N ALA A 181 -20.58 29.30 31.07
CA ALA A 181 -19.31 28.62 30.82
C ALA A 181 -18.92 28.68 29.32
N SER A 182 -17.67 29.03 29.07
CA SER A 182 -17.10 28.98 27.73
C SER A 182 -16.80 27.54 27.33
N VAL A 183 -16.53 27.32 26.04
CA VAL A 183 -16.06 26.01 25.53
C VAL A 183 -14.75 25.61 26.21
N GLN A 184 -13.88 26.58 26.52
CA GLN A 184 -12.60 26.34 27.18
C GLN A 184 -12.80 25.84 28.61
N ASP A 185 -13.71 26.45 29.38
CA ASP A 185 -14.03 25.99 30.74
C ASP A 185 -14.61 24.57 30.72
N CYS A 186 -15.46 24.27 29.73
CA CYS A 186 -16.02 22.94 29.53
C CYS A 186 -14.93 21.91 29.18
N LEU A 187 -13.95 22.29 28.37
CA LEU A 187 -12.83 21.44 27.98
C LEU A 187 -11.95 21.10 29.19
N GLU A 188 -11.60 22.08 30.02
CA GLU A 188 -10.79 21.86 31.23
C GLU A 188 -11.49 20.94 32.23
N GLN A 189 -12.79 21.12 32.45
CA GLN A 189 -13.58 20.23 33.31
C GLN A 189 -13.70 18.82 32.72
N LEU A 190 -13.86 18.69 31.41
CA LEU A 190 -13.91 17.41 30.73
C LEU A 190 -12.59 16.64 30.90
N GLU A 191 -11.44 17.29 30.69
CA GLU A 191 -10.13 16.66 30.86
C GLU A 191 -9.87 16.24 32.29
N ALA A 192 -10.23 17.08 33.27
CA ALA A 192 -10.15 16.73 34.68
C ALA A 192 -11.02 15.51 35.01
N ALA A 193 -12.24 15.43 34.46
CA ALA A 193 -13.13 14.29 34.66
C ALA A 193 -12.61 12.99 34.03
N ILE A 194 -11.99 13.07 32.84
CA ILE A 194 -11.32 11.94 32.21
C ILE A 194 -10.13 11.48 33.07
N ALA A 195 -9.28 12.40 33.53
CA ALA A 195 -8.14 12.09 34.40
C ALA A 195 -8.55 11.47 35.75
N GLN A 196 -9.73 11.83 36.25
CA GLN A 196 -10.33 11.28 37.46
C GLN A 196 -11.15 10.00 37.23
N ASN A 197 -11.17 9.44 36.02
CA ASN A 197 -11.97 8.28 35.62
C ASN A 197 -13.49 8.45 35.83
N GLN A 198 -13.99 9.70 35.82
CA GLN A 198 -15.43 10.01 35.87
C GLN A 198 -16.08 9.90 34.49
N LEU A 199 -15.29 10.13 33.44
CA LEU A 199 -15.65 9.87 32.05
C LEU A 199 -14.71 8.81 31.49
N VAL A 200 -15.25 7.95 30.63
CA VAL A 200 -14.51 6.91 29.94
C VAL A 200 -14.16 7.39 28.54
N LEU A 201 -12.86 7.41 28.25
CA LEU A 201 -12.35 7.66 26.91
C LEU A 201 -12.01 6.32 26.27
N THR A 202 -12.78 5.94 25.26
CA THR A 202 -12.58 4.72 24.46
C THR A 202 -11.94 5.10 23.12
N ARG A 203 -10.88 4.38 22.74
CA ARG A 203 -10.17 4.57 21.47
C ARG A 203 -10.36 3.33 20.60
N SER A 204 -10.75 3.55 19.36
CA SER A 204 -10.91 2.55 18.29
C SER A 204 -10.03 3.01 17.14
N GLN A 205 -9.23 2.12 16.55
CA GLN A 205 -8.34 2.52 15.45
C GLN A 205 -8.00 1.37 14.51
N SER A 206 -7.68 1.73 13.27
CA SER A 206 -7.05 0.81 12.35
C SER A 206 -5.57 0.59 12.72
N PRO A 207 -5.02 -0.62 12.52
CA PRO A 207 -3.60 -0.95 12.73
C PRO A 207 -2.58 0.00 12.09
N ASN A 208 -2.94 0.68 11.01
CA ASN A 208 -2.10 1.65 10.28
C ASN A 208 -2.33 3.12 10.70
N ALA A 209 -3.16 3.40 11.71
CA ALA A 209 -3.38 4.76 12.20
C ALA A 209 -2.12 5.34 12.84
N SER A 210 -1.65 6.47 12.30
CA SER A 210 -0.50 7.22 12.82
C SER A 210 -0.81 7.88 14.17
N GLU A 211 0.23 8.23 14.92
CA GLU A 211 0.06 8.93 16.21
C GLU A 211 -0.58 10.31 16.04
N SER A 212 -0.24 11.04 14.97
CA SER A 212 -0.86 12.33 14.66
C SER A 212 -2.35 12.20 14.35
N LEU A 213 -2.76 11.13 13.65
CA LEU A 213 -4.18 10.86 13.36
C LEU A 213 -4.97 10.59 14.64
N ARG A 214 -4.38 9.83 15.57
CA ARG A 214 -4.98 9.52 16.88
C ARG A 214 -5.16 10.78 17.72
N GLN A 215 -4.11 11.59 17.82
CA GLN A 215 -4.15 12.86 18.56
C GLN A 215 -5.22 13.80 17.98
N LYS A 216 -5.33 13.86 16.66
CA LYS A 216 -6.36 14.66 15.99
C LYS A 216 -7.78 14.16 16.29
N ALA A 217 -8.00 12.84 16.28
CA ALA A 217 -9.30 12.26 16.63
C ALA A 217 -9.66 12.52 18.10
N GLU A 218 -8.69 12.40 19.01
CA GLU A 218 -8.89 12.69 20.43
C GLU A 218 -9.22 14.16 20.67
N GLN A 219 -8.46 15.08 20.07
CA GLN A 219 -8.70 16.51 20.16
C GLN A 219 -10.12 16.86 19.66
N LEU A 220 -10.51 16.31 18.51
CA LEU A 220 -11.84 16.55 17.94
C LEU A 220 -12.96 15.96 18.81
N ALA A 221 -12.74 14.80 19.43
CA ALA A 221 -13.70 14.20 20.38
C ALA A 221 -13.87 15.08 21.62
N LYS A 222 -12.76 15.58 22.20
CA LYS A 222 -12.79 16.50 23.35
C LYS A 222 -13.48 17.82 23.00
N GLU A 223 -13.20 18.40 21.85
CA GLU A 223 -13.87 19.63 21.38
C GLU A 223 -15.38 19.44 21.18
N ARG A 224 -15.79 18.31 20.58
CA ARG A 224 -17.22 17.97 20.44
C ARG A 224 -17.87 17.75 21.80
N ALA A 225 -17.20 17.03 22.70
CA ALA A 225 -17.69 16.79 24.05
C ALA A 225 -17.85 18.09 24.84
N ALA A 226 -16.87 19.00 24.77
CA ALA A 226 -16.93 20.31 25.42
C ALA A 226 -18.09 21.17 24.89
N LYS A 227 -18.33 21.18 23.58
CA LYS A 227 -19.47 21.88 22.96
C LYS A 227 -20.81 21.31 23.42
N LEU A 228 -20.94 19.98 23.48
CA LEU A 228 -22.15 19.33 23.99
C LEU A 228 -22.37 19.64 25.48
N LEU A 229 -21.31 19.60 26.28
CA LEU A 229 -21.36 19.93 27.71
C LEU A 229 -21.79 21.39 27.94
N GLN A 230 -21.30 22.32 27.11
CA GLN A 230 -21.71 23.72 27.14
C GLN A 230 -23.21 23.88 26.82
N GLN A 231 -23.70 23.21 25.77
CA GLN A 231 -25.12 23.25 25.41
C GLN A 231 -26.02 22.74 26.55
N LEU A 232 -25.58 21.67 27.24
CA LEU A 232 -26.27 21.13 28.41
C LEU A 232 -26.24 22.11 29.60
N ALA A 233 -25.12 22.77 29.86
CA ALA A 233 -24.99 23.78 30.93
C ALA A 233 -25.89 25.01 30.69
N GLN A 234 -26.11 25.37 29.43
CA GLN A 234 -27.01 26.45 29.01
C GLN A 234 -28.50 26.04 29.00
N GLY A 235 -28.82 24.80 29.38
CA GLY A 235 -30.21 24.34 29.51
C GLY A 235 -30.83 23.80 28.22
N SER A 236 -30.03 23.40 27.23
CA SER A 236 -30.57 22.67 26.07
C SER A 236 -31.16 21.32 26.51
N THR A 237 -32.38 21.01 26.04
CA THR A 237 -33.17 19.82 26.39
C THR A 237 -32.75 18.54 25.67
N VAL A 238 -31.58 18.53 25.04
CA VAL A 238 -31.13 17.40 24.22
C VAL A 238 -30.33 16.43 25.10
N GLN A 239 -30.94 15.28 25.38
CA GLN A 239 -30.39 14.06 26.00
C GLN A 239 -30.32 13.97 27.53
N ASN A 240 -30.46 12.71 27.97
CA ASN A 240 -30.34 12.24 29.33
C ASN A 240 -28.90 12.44 29.82
N GLN A 241 -28.69 13.32 30.81
CA GLN A 241 -27.36 13.72 31.31
C GLN A 241 -26.52 12.55 31.87
N SER A 242 -27.16 11.41 32.15
CA SER A 242 -26.54 10.18 32.61
C SER A 242 -25.97 9.32 31.46
N GLU A 243 -26.29 9.62 30.20
CA GLU A 243 -25.87 8.85 29.01
C GLU A 243 -25.13 9.75 28.02
N PHE A 244 -24.27 10.63 28.53
CA PHE A 244 -23.46 11.49 27.68
C PHE A 244 -22.53 10.64 26.82
N CYS A 245 -22.53 10.89 25.51
CA CYS A 245 -21.62 10.26 24.57
C CYS A 245 -21.26 11.24 23.45
N ALA A 246 -19.97 11.47 23.27
CA ALA A 246 -19.42 12.30 22.20
C ALA A 246 -18.37 11.50 21.44
N THR A 247 -18.57 11.37 20.13
CA THR A 247 -17.68 10.60 19.26
C THR A 247 -17.09 11.46 18.16
N ALA A 248 -15.81 11.24 17.86
CA ALA A 248 -15.16 11.76 16.68
C ALA A 248 -14.38 10.65 15.97
N ALA A 249 -14.54 10.58 14.66
CA ALA A 249 -13.75 9.75 13.78
C ALA A 249 -12.99 10.65 12.80
N VAL A 250 -11.71 10.35 12.59
CA VAL A 250 -10.86 11.02 11.61
C VAL A 250 -10.26 9.95 10.72
N THR A 251 -10.39 10.16 9.41
CA THR A 251 -9.83 9.30 8.39
C THR A 251 -8.69 10.04 7.69
N ASP A 252 -7.60 9.33 7.41
CA ASP A 252 -6.48 9.83 6.63
C ASP A 252 -5.97 8.75 5.67
N SER A 253 -5.32 9.17 4.58
CA SER A 253 -4.71 8.25 3.62
C SER A 253 -3.24 8.05 4.01
N VAL A 254 -2.91 6.83 4.43
CA VAL A 254 -1.55 6.46 4.83
C VAL A 254 -0.94 5.56 3.75
N PRO A 255 0.25 5.90 3.21
CA PRO A 255 0.92 5.05 2.24
C PRO A 255 1.37 3.75 2.92
N MET A 256 0.94 2.61 2.37
CA MET A 256 1.47 1.30 2.71
C MET A 256 2.57 0.94 1.72
N SER A 257 3.79 0.74 2.21
CA SER A 257 4.90 0.30 1.36
C SER A 257 4.64 -1.08 0.78
N LEU A 258 4.90 -1.21 -0.51
CA LEU A 258 4.72 -2.41 -1.31
C LEU A 258 6.01 -2.68 -2.07
N THR A 259 6.43 -3.94 -2.09
CA THR A 259 7.59 -4.38 -2.87
C THR A 259 7.21 -5.59 -3.72
N ARG A 260 7.59 -5.56 -4.99
CA ARG A 260 7.44 -6.68 -5.93
C ARG A 260 8.72 -6.88 -6.69
N SER A 261 9.23 -8.09 -6.68
CA SER A 261 10.50 -8.44 -7.30
C SER A 261 10.31 -9.60 -8.26
N ALA A 262 11.10 -9.61 -9.32
CA ALA A 262 11.24 -10.76 -10.20
C ALA A 262 12.71 -11.01 -10.49
N ASP A 263 13.11 -12.28 -10.37
CA ASP A 263 14.35 -12.77 -10.93
C ASP A 263 14.23 -12.81 -12.45
N ILE A 264 15.18 -12.21 -13.16
CA ILE A 264 15.25 -12.21 -14.62
C ILE A 264 15.23 -13.64 -15.18
N ASN A 265 15.78 -14.61 -14.46
CA ASN A 265 15.76 -16.00 -14.88
C ASN A 265 14.34 -16.53 -15.13
N SER A 266 13.36 -16.05 -14.33
CA SER A 266 11.96 -16.44 -14.45
C SER A 266 11.28 -15.93 -15.72
N TRP A 267 11.90 -14.99 -16.44
CA TRP A 267 11.34 -14.43 -17.67
C TRP A 267 11.53 -15.36 -18.88
N PHE A 268 12.51 -16.25 -18.83
CA PHE A 268 12.80 -17.19 -19.91
C PHE A 268 11.94 -18.46 -19.78
N LEU A 269 11.26 -18.87 -20.86
CA LEU A 269 10.31 -19.99 -20.87
C LEU A 269 10.92 -21.34 -20.40
N ASN A 270 12.25 -21.48 -20.43
CA ASN A 270 12.98 -22.65 -19.93
C ASN A 270 14.14 -22.28 -18.98
N GLY A 271 14.15 -21.05 -18.47
CA GLY A 271 15.28 -20.53 -17.68
C GLY A 271 16.57 -20.30 -18.47
N ASN A 272 16.55 -20.42 -19.80
CA ASN A 272 17.71 -20.18 -20.67
C ASN A 272 17.51 -18.90 -21.48
N GLY A 273 18.34 -17.91 -21.21
CA GLY A 273 18.39 -16.60 -21.88
C GLY A 273 19.53 -16.46 -22.88
N LEU A 274 20.21 -17.53 -23.28
CA LEU A 274 21.36 -17.46 -24.20
C LEU A 274 21.04 -16.80 -25.55
N ASP A 275 19.80 -16.92 -26.03
CA ASP A 275 19.36 -16.25 -27.27
C ASP A 275 19.38 -14.71 -27.15
N TYR A 276 19.43 -14.19 -25.92
CA TYR A 276 19.50 -12.77 -25.59
C TYR A 276 20.93 -12.30 -25.27
N LEU A 277 21.92 -13.20 -25.37
CA LEU A 277 23.33 -12.91 -25.16
C LEU A 277 24.02 -12.72 -26.52
N GLN A 278 24.59 -11.53 -26.73
CA GLN A 278 25.31 -11.20 -27.96
C GLN A 278 26.81 -11.09 -27.69
N LEU A 279 27.57 -12.02 -28.24
CA LEU A 279 29.04 -12.07 -28.14
C LEU A 279 29.65 -11.31 -29.32
N PHE A 280 30.49 -10.32 -29.02
CA PHE A 280 31.28 -9.63 -30.03
C PHE A 280 32.76 -9.89 -29.74
N SER A 281 33.43 -10.59 -30.65
CA SER A 281 34.89 -10.64 -30.69
C SER A 281 35.40 -9.47 -31.51
N ALA A 282 36.37 -8.72 -30.98
CA ALA A 282 37.09 -7.70 -31.74
C ALA A 282 37.92 -8.29 -32.88
#